data_AF-A0A925BL92-F1
#
_entry.id   AF-A0A925BL92-F1
#
_cell.length_a   1.000
_cell.length_b   1.000
_cell.length_c   1.000
_cell.angle_alpha   90.00
_cell.angle_beta   90.00
_cell.angle_gamma   90.00
#
_symmetry.space_group_name_H-M   'P 1'
#
loop_
_entity.id
_entity.type
_entity.pdbx_description
1 polymer ?
#
loop_
_entity_poly.entity_id
_entity_poly.type
_entity_poly.pdbx_seq_one_letter_code
_entity_poly.pdbx_strand_id
1 'polypeptide(L)'
;QLEGTAARVPQRRIASESALKALVGHVFNVPDPRAEQPHAQRPGTLETCPTTLRVLCRTLEQLRVVLVDGERQVAADFQDIREYREAVAVAHESAAQIWLATPRIQKPEEIGLFRALLKHGADGILVRNLGGLWFFANEGVPFVADFSLNVTNELTAQFVIEHGAQRVTASYDLNRDQLLDLVDACPPEWLEVVIHQHMPMFHMEHCVFCAVLSPGTNPTNCGRPCDRHDVHLRDRLNVEHRLTADVGCRNTLFNAIPQSAAEAVPELLSRGVRNFRIELLDESPDEIRMILGSYRELLSGTVAGRDVWKKLNAANRVGVTRGTLEERRNPLAIL
;
A
#
# COMPACT_ATOMS: atom_id res chain seq x y z
N GLN A 1 -45.05 6.92 14.23
CA GLN A 1 -45.76 6.13 13.20
C GLN A 1 -44.76 5.74 12.11
N LEU A 2 -43.89 4.77 12.36
CA LEU A 2 -42.99 4.19 11.34
C LEU A 2 -42.95 2.66 11.50
N GLU A 3 -44.11 2.06 11.79
CA GLU A 3 -44.37 0.64 11.67
C GLU A 3 -45.56 0.53 10.72
N GLY A 4 -45.36 0.08 9.47
CA GLY A 4 -46.50 -0.01 8.54
C GLY A 4 -46.22 -0.14 7.05
N THR A 5 -44.97 -0.26 6.60
CA THR A 5 -44.71 -0.66 5.20
C THR A 5 -43.66 -1.75 5.16
N ALA A 6 -44.12 -3.00 5.06
CA ALA A 6 -43.29 -4.11 4.61
C ALA A 6 -42.91 -3.83 3.14
N ALA A 7 -41.87 -3.02 2.93
CA ALA A 7 -41.29 -2.83 1.61
C ALA A 7 -40.78 -4.18 1.12
N ARG A 8 -41.48 -4.77 0.13
CA ARG A 8 -41.00 -5.95 -0.59
C ARG A 8 -39.61 -5.62 -1.13
N VAL A 9 -38.59 -6.30 -0.62
CA VAL A 9 -37.23 -6.22 -1.16
C VAL A 9 -37.33 -6.54 -2.66
N PRO A 10 -36.90 -5.64 -3.56
CA PRO A 10 -36.99 -5.90 -4.99
C PRO A 10 -36.20 -7.17 -5.29
N GLN A 11 -36.84 -8.09 -6.01
CA GLN A 11 -36.24 -9.35 -6.37
C GLN A 11 -35.02 -9.06 -7.25
N ARG A 12 -33.80 -9.33 -6.74
CA ARG A 12 -32.57 -9.15 -7.50
C ARG A 12 -32.66 -10.03 -8.76
N ARG A 13 -32.71 -9.42 -9.94
CA ARG A 13 -32.59 -10.15 -11.20
C ARG A 13 -31.13 -10.57 -11.34
N ILE A 14 -30.88 -11.86 -11.20
CA ILE A 14 -29.59 -12.45 -11.58
C ILE A 14 -29.54 -12.37 -13.11
N ALA A 15 -28.48 -11.75 -13.65
CA ALA A 15 -28.27 -11.69 -15.09
C ALA A 15 -28.15 -13.12 -15.64
N SER A 16 -28.67 -13.37 -16.85
CA SER A 16 -28.57 -14.69 -17.47
C SER A 16 -27.10 -15.10 -17.65
N GLU A 17 -26.81 -16.40 -17.67
CA GLU A 17 -25.46 -16.90 -17.98
C GLU A 17 -24.90 -16.33 -19.30
N SER A 18 -25.79 -16.04 -20.26
CA SER A 18 -25.40 -15.39 -21.52
C SER A 18 -24.87 -13.97 -21.33
N ALA A 19 -25.37 -13.21 -20.34
CA ALA A 19 -24.85 -11.89 -20.01
C ALA A 19 -23.46 -11.98 -19.39
N LEU A 20 -23.22 -13.00 -18.56
CA LEU A 20 -21.87 -13.31 -18.06
C LEU A 20 -20.94 -13.66 -19.22
N LYS A 21 -21.34 -14.55 -20.14
CA LYS A 21 -20.54 -14.88 -21.33
C LYS A 21 -20.24 -13.66 -22.22
N ALA A 22 -21.18 -12.73 -22.36
CA ALA A 22 -20.96 -11.49 -23.12
C ALA A 22 -20.00 -10.53 -22.41
N LEU A 23 -20.10 -10.40 -21.08
CA LEU A 23 -19.20 -9.56 -20.27
C LEU A 23 -17.78 -10.13 -20.22
N VAL A 24 -17.64 -11.44 -20.04
CA VAL A 24 -16.34 -12.10 -19.93
C VAL A 24 -15.76 -12.47 -21.30
N GLY A 25 -16.55 -12.47 -22.38
CA GLY A 25 -16.08 -12.72 -23.74
C GLY A 25 -15.00 -11.72 -24.21
N HIS A 26 -15.02 -10.48 -23.72
CA HIS A 26 -13.95 -9.51 -23.95
C HIS A 26 -12.72 -9.70 -23.05
N VAL A 27 -12.88 -10.38 -21.90
CA VAL A 27 -11.80 -10.72 -20.98
C VAL A 27 -11.08 -12.01 -21.43
N PHE A 28 -11.81 -12.98 -21.99
CA PHE A 28 -11.28 -14.24 -22.53
C PHE A 28 -10.77 -14.18 -23.96
N ASN A 29 -11.00 -13.08 -24.70
CA ASN A 29 -10.35 -12.82 -25.98
C ASN A 29 -8.94 -12.22 -25.83
N VAL A 30 -8.49 -12.00 -24.59
CA VAL A 30 -7.07 -11.95 -24.29
C VAL A 30 -6.57 -13.40 -24.38
N PRO A 31 -5.65 -13.74 -25.29
CA PRO A 31 -5.14 -15.11 -25.38
C PRO A 31 -4.69 -15.58 -23.99
N ASP A 32 -5.18 -16.75 -23.55
CA ASP A 32 -4.78 -17.33 -22.26
C ASP A 32 -3.26 -17.56 -22.29
N PRO A 33 -2.46 -16.78 -21.54
CA PRO A 33 -1.01 -16.94 -21.52
C PRO A 33 -0.62 -18.33 -20.99
N ARG A 34 -1.52 -18.99 -20.24
CA ARG A 34 -1.31 -20.32 -19.65
C ARG A 34 -1.54 -21.46 -20.64
N ALA A 35 -2.21 -21.23 -21.76
CA ALA A 35 -2.48 -22.29 -22.74
C ALA A 35 -1.22 -22.67 -23.56
N GLU A 36 -0.23 -21.78 -23.62
CA GLU A 36 1.01 -22.01 -24.38
C GLU A 36 2.31 -21.85 -23.57
N GLN A 37 2.26 -21.37 -22.33
CA GLN A 37 3.47 -21.31 -21.50
C GLN A 37 3.68 -22.65 -20.78
N PRO A 38 4.75 -23.40 -21.08
CA PRO A 38 5.15 -24.49 -20.20
C PRO A 38 5.34 -23.91 -18.81
N HIS A 39 4.71 -24.51 -17.79
CA HIS A 39 4.97 -24.21 -16.38
C HIS A 39 6.46 -23.89 -16.24
N ALA A 40 6.76 -22.62 -15.94
CA ALA A 40 8.14 -22.14 -15.88
C ALA A 40 8.91 -23.12 -14.99
N GLN A 41 9.82 -23.87 -15.60
CA GLN A 41 10.72 -24.74 -14.86
C GLN A 41 11.45 -23.84 -13.87
N ARG A 42 11.33 -24.15 -12.58
CA ARG A 42 12.05 -23.45 -11.51
C ARG A 42 13.50 -23.28 -11.96
N PRO A 43 14.01 -22.05 -12.12
CA PRO A 43 15.41 -21.86 -12.44
C PRO A 43 16.24 -22.52 -11.32
N GLY A 44 17.13 -23.43 -11.71
CA GLY A 44 18.13 -23.98 -10.81
C GLY A 44 18.94 -22.86 -10.18
N THR A 45 19.22 -22.99 -8.88
CA THR A 45 20.06 -22.08 -8.07
C THR A 45 19.77 -20.59 -8.33
N LEU A 46 18.77 -20.06 -7.62
CA LEU A 46 18.51 -18.62 -7.50
C LEU A 46 19.82 -17.90 -7.17
N GLU A 47 20.38 -17.15 -8.12
CA GLU A 47 21.33 -16.10 -7.80
C GLU A 47 20.66 -15.21 -6.76
N THR A 48 21.29 -15.05 -5.59
CA THR A 48 20.70 -14.33 -4.48
C THR A 48 20.69 -12.84 -4.79
N CYS A 49 19.66 -12.38 -5.49
CA CYS A 49 19.36 -10.96 -5.59
C CYS A 49 19.24 -10.39 -4.17
N PRO A 50 19.92 -9.25 -3.88
CA PRO A 50 19.89 -8.67 -2.56
C PRO A 50 18.46 -8.26 -2.19
N THR A 51 18.07 -8.58 -0.96
CA THR A 51 16.80 -8.14 -0.39
C THR A 51 16.77 -6.61 -0.34
N THR A 52 15.69 -6.03 -0.84
CA THR A 52 15.45 -4.59 -0.85
C THR A 52 14.39 -4.25 0.19
N LEU A 53 14.70 -3.30 1.08
CA LEU A 53 13.75 -2.73 2.03
C LEU A 53 13.49 -1.27 1.63
N ARG A 54 12.25 -0.97 1.24
CA ARG A 54 11.79 0.39 0.97
C ARG A 54 11.09 0.96 2.20
N VAL A 55 11.29 2.24 2.49
CA VAL A 55 10.61 2.92 3.61
C VAL A 55 9.77 4.09 3.10
N LEU A 56 8.45 4.02 3.29
CA LEU A 56 7.54 5.12 2.98
C LEU A 56 7.45 6.06 4.18
N CYS A 57 7.83 7.32 3.94
CA CYS A 57 7.82 8.41 4.91
C CYS A 57 6.66 9.36 4.59
N ARG A 58 6.03 9.91 5.64
CA ARG A 58 4.93 10.89 5.54
C ARG A 58 5.34 12.30 5.95
N THR A 59 6.56 12.47 6.47
CA THR A 59 7.18 13.77 6.76
C THR A 59 8.64 13.85 6.30
N LEU A 60 9.14 15.07 6.09
CA LEU A 60 10.58 15.32 5.83
C LEU A 60 11.47 14.89 7.01
N GLU A 61 10.99 14.99 8.25
CA GLU A 61 11.74 14.54 9.43
C GLU A 61 11.96 13.02 9.40
N GLN A 62 10.89 12.25 9.15
CA GLN A 62 10.98 10.79 8.99
C GLN A 62 11.99 10.43 7.90
N LEU A 63 11.89 11.08 6.74
CA LEU A 63 12.83 10.86 5.63
C LEU A 63 14.29 11.08 6.05
N ARG A 64 14.58 12.19 6.75
CA ARG A 64 15.94 12.46 7.24
C ARG A 64 16.44 11.39 8.20
N VAL A 65 15.60 10.97 9.16
CA VAL A 65 15.96 9.92 10.12
C VAL A 65 16.29 8.61 9.41
N VAL A 66 15.43 8.21 8.47
CA VAL A 66 15.59 6.99 7.65
C VAL A 66 16.88 7.01 6.84
N LEU A 67 17.21 8.13 6.20
CA LEU A 67 18.43 8.29 5.41
C LEU A 67 19.70 8.27 6.29
N VAL A 68 19.66 8.94 7.44
CA VAL A 68 20.75 8.92 8.44
C VAL A 68 20.98 7.51 8.97
N ASP A 69 19.91 6.73 9.17
CA ASP A 69 19.99 5.33 9.61
C ASP A 69 20.49 4.38 8.52
N GLY A 70 20.75 4.87 7.31
CA GLY A 70 21.42 4.11 6.24
C GLY A 70 20.50 3.55 5.15
N GLU A 71 19.18 3.78 5.22
CA GLU A 71 18.28 3.32 4.16
C GLU A 71 18.50 4.13 2.87
N ARG A 72 18.42 3.44 1.72
CA ARG A 72 18.68 4.03 0.40
C ARG A 72 17.51 3.86 -0.58
N GLN A 73 16.43 3.23 -0.13
CA GLN A 73 15.23 3.02 -0.91
C GLN A 73 14.07 3.62 -0.13
N VAL A 74 13.60 4.78 -0.55
CA VAL A 74 12.60 5.55 0.18
C VAL A 74 11.42 5.90 -0.71
N ALA A 75 10.26 6.07 -0.10
CA ALA A 75 9.09 6.66 -0.73
C ALA A 75 8.56 7.81 0.12
N ALA A 76 7.93 8.80 -0.52
CA ALA A 76 7.34 9.95 0.16
C ALA A 76 5.84 10.05 -0.16
N ASP A 77 5.04 10.23 0.89
CA ASP A 77 3.58 10.41 0.86
C ASP A 77 3.21 11.61 1.74
N PHE A 78 3.57 12.80 1.26
CA PHE A 78 3.46 14.05 2.00
C PHE A 78 2.15 14.77 1.72
N GLN A 79 1.65 15.46 2.74
CA GLN A 79 0.47 16.31 2.64
C GLN A 79 0.73 17.59 1.83
N ASP A 80 1.92 18.16 1.96
CA ASP A 80 2.29 19.37 1.22
C ASP A 80 3.16 19.05 0.02
N ILE A 81 2.60 19.29 -1.17
CA ILE A 81 3.28 19.00 -2.43
C ILE A 81 4.60 19.77 -2.59
N ARG A 82 4.74 20.92 -1.90
CA ARG A 82 5.95 21.74 -1.97
C ARG A 82 7.16 21.05 -1.33
N GLU A 83 6.93 20.21 -0.32
CA GLU A 83 7.98 19.50 0.40
C GLU A 83 8.67 18.44 -0.45
N TYR A 84 8.01 17.91 -1.50
CA TYR A 84 8.61 16.90 -2.37
C TYR A 84 9.89 17.38 -3.07
N ARG A 85 10.03 18.68 -3.37
CA ARG A 85 11.27 19.21 -3.96
C ARG A 85 12.45 19.02 -3.01
N GLU A 86 12.25 19.34 -1.74
CA GLU A 86 13.27 19.18 -0.70
C GLU A 86 13.51 17.70 -0.41
N ALA A 87 12.45 16.88 -0.38
CA ALA A 87 12.54 15.45 -0.19
C ALA A 87 13.46 14.78 -1.21
N VAL A 88 13.28 15.12 -2.49
CA VAL A 88 14.08 14.58 -3.59
C VAL A 88 15.54 15.02 -3.46
N ALA A 89 15.79 16.31 -3.19
CA ALA A 89 17.14 16.81 -3.00
C ALA A 89 17.87 16.10 -1.85
N VAL A 90 17.25 15.97 -0.68
CA VAL A 90 17.84 15.33 0.51
C VAL A 90 18.11 13.83 0.27
N ALA A 91 17.20 13.13 -0.45
CA ALA A 91 17.40 11.73 -0.81
C ALA A 91 18.59 11.56 -1.76
N HIS A 92 18.67 12.37 -2.81
CA HIS A 92 19.76 12.32 -3.80
C HIS A 92 21.12 12.70 -3.18
N GLU A 93 21.17 13.69 -2.29
CA GLU A 93 22.37 14.04 -1.51
C GLU A 93 22.86 12.86 -0.65
N SER A 94 21.95 12.02 -0.19
CA SER A 94 22.24 10.80 0.59
C SER A 94 22.49 9.57 -0.31
N ALA A 95 22.59 9.74 -1.62
CA ALA A 95 22.68 8.67 -2.63
C ALA A 95 21.54 7.63 -2.52
N ALA A 96 20.35 8.07 -2.12
CA ALA A 96 19.15 7.24 -2.02
C ALA A 96 18.25 7.44 -3.23
N GLN A 97 17.52 6.39 -3.62
CA GLN A 97 16.44 6.45 -4.59
C GLN A 97 15.12 6.79 -3.88
N ILE A 98 14.39 7.74 -4.44
CA ILE A 98 13.12 8.23 -3.88
C ILE A 98 11.97 8.03 -4.86
N TRP A 99 10.85 7.55 -4.32
CA TRP A 99 9.61 7.32 -5.04
C TRP A 99 8.50 8.22 -4.50
N LEU A 100 7.78 8.95 -5.35
CA LEU A 100 6.68 9.81 -4.88
C LEU A 100 5.35 9.10 -5.00
N ALA A 101 4.59 9.07 -3.90
CA ALA A 101 3.26 8.48 -3.89
C ALA A 101 2.23 9.40 -4.52
N THR A 102 1.41 8.86 -5.42
CA THR A 102 0.25 9.58 -5.97
C THR A 102 -0.90 9.59 -4.96
N PRO A 103 -1.85 10.53 -5.05
CA PRO A 103 -3.13 10.41 -4.33
C PRO A 103 -3.82 9.06 -4.61
N ARG A 104 -4.53 8.53 -3.60
CA ARG A 104 -5.28 7.26 -3.75
C ARG A 104 -6.51 7.42 -4.62
N ILE A 105 -7.12 8.60 -4.62
CA ILE A 105 -8.24 8.95 -5.49
C ILE A 105 -7.81 10.12 -6.37
N GLN A 106 -8.08 9.98 -7.66
CA GLN A 106 -7.82 10.98 -8.69
C GLN A 106 -9.14 11.35 -9.37
N LYS A 107 -9.51 12.63 -9.35
CA LYS A 107 -10.61 13.19 -10.14
C LYS A 107 -10.11 13.71 -11.49
N PRO A 108 -11.00 13.82 -12.49
CA PRO A 108 -10.63 14.27 -13.84
C PRO A 108 -9.86 15.60 -13.89
N GLU A 109 -10.23 16.55 -13.04
CA GLU A 109 -9.65 17.90 -13.03
C GLU A 109 -8.29 17.97 -12.31
N GLU A 110 -7.88 16.90 -11.64
CA GLU A 110 -6.70 16.88 -10.77
C GLU A 110 -5.43 16.41 -11.48
N ILE A 111 -5.44 16.23 -12.80
CA ILE A 111 -4.27 15.71 -13.56
C ILE A 111 -3.01 16.58 -13.37
N GLY A 112 -3.22 17.85 -13.02
CA GLY A 112 -2.15 18.77 -12.63
C GLY A 112 -1.30 18.28 -11.46
N LEU A 113 -1.87 17.47 -10.54
CA LEU A 113 -1.13 16.86 -9.44
C LEU A 113 -0.07 15.88 -9.94
N PHE A 114 -0.40 15.00 -10.89
CA PHE A 114 0.58 14.08 -11.46
C PHE A 114 1.70 14.82 -12.20
N ARG A 115 1.34 15.85 -12.99
CA ARG A 115 2.35 16.70 -13.65
C ARG A 115 3.24 17.43 -12.63
N ALA A 116 2.69 17.84 -11.49
CA ALA A 116 3.47 18.45 -10.42
C ALA A 116 4.44 17.44 -9.79
N LEU A 117 4.00 16.21 -9.52
CA LEU A 117 4.86 15.11 -9.03
C LEU A 117 6.05 14.87 -9.97
N LEU A 118 5.82 14.81 -11.29
CA LEU A 118 6.90 14.63 -12.26
C LEU A 118 7.95 15.75 -12.24
N LYS A 119 7.53 17.00 -12.01
CA LYS A 119 8.44 18.15 -11.97
C LYS A 119 9.42 18.12 -10.79
N HIS A 120 9.20 17.29 -9.78
CA HIS A 120 10.11 17.17 -8.64
C HIS A 120 11.35 16.31 -8.96
N GLY A 121 11.34 15.52 -10.04
CA GLY A 121 12.52 14.78 -10.49
C GLY A 121 12.91 13.57 -9.64
N ALA A 122 11.92 12.89 -9.05
CA ALA A 122 12.14 11.64 -8.32
C ALA A 122 12.50 10.48 -9.26
N ASP A 123 13.07 9.40 -8.70
CA ASP A 123 13.53 8.22 -9.45
C ASP A 123 12.37 7.37 -9.98
N GLY A 124 11.20 7.49 -9.35
CA GLY A 124 9.98 6.82 -9.79
C GLY A 124 8.74 7.26 -9.02
N ILE A 125 7.61 6.67 -9.39
CA ILE A 125 6.30 6.99 -8.82
C ILE A 125 5.69 5.74 -8.17
N LEU A 126 5.16 5.90 -6.95
CA LEU A 126 4.33 4.89 -6.30
C LEU A 126 2.86 5.17 -6.65
N VAL A 127 2.36 4.46 -7.65
CA VAL A 127 1.05 4.71 -8.28
C VAL A 127 -0.05 4.01 -7.52
N ARG A 128 -1.06 4.78 -7.11
CA ARG A 128 -2.13 4.32 -6.19
C ARG A 128 -3.51 4.21 -6.83
N ASN A 129 -3.66 4.55 -8.11
CA ASN A 129 -4.93 4.46 -8.83
C ASN A 129 -4.70 4.22 -10.33
N LEU A 130 -5.72 3.68 -11.02
CA LEU A 130 -5.62 3.33 -12.45
C LEU A 130 -5.37 4.54 -13.36
N GLY A 131 -5.90 5.71 -13.01
CA GLY A 131 -5.62 6.95 -13.76
C GLY A 131 -4.13 7.29 -13.74
N GLY A 132 -3.48 7.11 -12.59
CA GLY A 132 -2.03 7.21 -12.45
C GLY A 132 -1.31 6.17 -13.30
N LEU A 133 -1.74 4.91 -13.26
CA LEU A 133 -1.10 3.83 -14.02
C LEU A 133 -1.00 4.18 -15.51
N TRP A 134 -2.11 4.58 -16.13
CA TRP A 134 -2.12 5.00 -17.53
C TRP A 134 -1.29 6.27 -17.78
N PHE A 135 -1.39 7.26 -16.89
CA PHE A 135 -0.66 8.51 -17.04
C PHE A 135 0.85 8.30 -17.01
N PHE A 136 1.38 7.62 -15.99
CA PHE A 136 2.82 7.44 -15.82
C PHE A 136 3.42 6.45 -16.82
N ALA A 137 2.65 5.45 -17.26
CA ALA A 137 3.04 4.58 -18.38
C ALA A 137 3.19 5.38 -19.68
N ASN A 138 2.24 6.29 -19.99
CA ASN A 138 2.30 7.13 -21.19
C ASN A 138 3.46 8.15 -21.14
N GLU A 139 3.78 8.67 -19.95
CA GLU A 139 4.94 9.56 -19.76
C GLU A 139 6.29 8.81 -19.77
N GLY A 140 6.28 7.47 -19.79
CA GLY A 140 7.49 6.65 -19.82
C GLY A 140 8.32 6.72 -18.53
N VAL A 141 7.68 7.03 -17.40
CA VAL A 141 8.34 7.19 -16.10
C VAL A 141 8.29 5.89 -15.31
N PRO A 142 9.39 5.44 -14.67
CA PRO A 142 9.38 4.31 -13.76
C PRO A 142 8.28 4.39 -12.69
N PHE A 143 7.47 3.35 -12.57
CA PHE A 143 6.48 3.29 -11.50
C PHE A 143 6.31 1.89 -10.88
N VAL A 144 5.97 1.87 -9.60
CA VAL A 144 5.51 0.69 -8.86
C VAL A 144 4.03 0.88 -8.57
N ALA A 145 3.25 -0.14 -8.82
CA ALA A 145 1.84 -0.18 -8.48
C ALA A 145 1.67 -0.46 -6.99
N ASP A 146 0.95 0.42 -6.30
CA ASP A 146 0.76 0.34 -4.86
C ASP A 146 -0.41 -0.57 -4.46
N PHE A 147 -0.49 -0.92 -3.16
CA PHE A 147 -1.48 -1.85 -2.60
C PHE A 147 -2.92 -1.44 -2.92
N SER A 148 -3.18 -0.14 -3.09
CA SER A 148 -4.52 0.43 -3.37
C SER A 148 -5.03 0.15 -4.79
N LEU A 149 -4.21 -0.43 -5.66
CA LEU A 149 -4.66 -1.01 -6.93
C LEU A 149 -5.31 -2.40 -6.76
N ASN A 150 -5.39 -2.91 -5.53
CA ASN A 150 -6.10 -4.12 -5.15
C ASN A 150 -5.63 -5.38 -5.92
N VAL A 151 -4.31 -5.50 -6.10
CA VAL A 151 -3.70 -6.70 -6.70
C VAL A 151 -3.82 -7.86 -5.69
N THR A 152 -4.76 -8.77 -5.98
CA THR A 152 -5.13 -9.91 -5.11
C THR A 152 -4.99 -11.27 -5.77
N ASN A 153 -4.63 -11.31 -7.05
CA ASN A 153 -4.45 -12.52 -7.85
C ASN A 153 -3.46 -12.26 -8.99
N GLU A 154 -3.01 -13.33 -9.62
CA GLU A 154 -2.02 -13.33 -10.69
C GLU A 154 -2.50 -12.61 -11.96
N LEU A 155 -3.80 -12.65 -12.26
CA LEU A 155 -4.36 -11.98 -13.44
C LEU A 155 -4.26 -10.46 -13.28
N THR A 156 -4.60 -9.94 -12.10
CA THR A 156 -4.43 -8.50 -11.82
C THR A 156 -2.96 -8.12 -11.78
N ALA A 157 -2.09 -8.96 -11.21
CA ALA A 157 -0.65 -8.70 -11.17
C ALA A 157 -0.07 -8.61 -12.59
N GLN A 158 -0.37 -9.60 -13.44
CA GLN A 158 0.03 -9.63 -14.84
C GLN A 158 -0.48 -8.41 -15.60
N PHE A 159 -1.78 -8.10 -15.47
CA PHE A 159 -2.37 -6.92 -16.11
C PHE A 159 -1.57 -5.65 -15.76
N VAL A 160 -1.28 -5.42 -14.48
CA VAL A 160 -0.59 -4.19 -14.07
C VAL A 160 0.86 -4.14 -14.57
N ILE A 161 1.58 -5.28 -14.58
CA ILE A 161 2.94 -5.39 -15.11
C ILE A 161 2.97 -5.13 -16.63
N GLU A 162 2.07 -5.76 -17.39
CA GLU A 162 1.97 -5.58 -18.86
C GLU A 162 1.66 -4.14 -19.26
N HIS A 163 1.04 -3.37 -18.35
CA HIS A 163 0.75 -1.95 -18.55
C HIS A 163 1.83 -1.02 -17.97
N GLY A 164 3.05 -1.54 -17.77
CA GLY A 164 4.26 -0.74 -17.56
C GLY A 164 4.75 -0.63 -16.12
N ALA A 165 4.05 -1.24 -15.15
CA ALA A 165 4.54 -1.26 -13.77
C ALA A 165 5.82 -2.10 -13.67
N GLN A 166 6.82 -1.61 -12.93
CA GLN A 166 8.02 -2.39 -12.65
C GLN A 166 7.77 -3.50 -11.63
N ARG A 167 6.86 -3.23 -10.68
CA ARG A 167 6.43 -4.14 -9.61
C ARG A 167 5.00 -3.82 -9.20
N VAL A 168 4.38 -4.77 -8.53
CA VAL A 168 3.08 -4.65 -7.88
C VAL A 168 3.21 -4.89 -6.38
N THR A 169 2.61 -4.01 -5.59
CA THR A 169 2.50 -4.19 -4.15
C THR A 169 1.29 -5.05 -3.86
N ALA A 170 1.46 -6.15 -3.12
CA ALA A 170 0.35 -7.01 -2.74
C ALA A 170 -0.72 -6.24 -1.95
N SER A 171 -2.00 -6.48 -2.26
CA SER A 171 -3.11 -5.80 -1.58
C SER A 171 -3.20 -6.17 -0.10
N TYR A 172 -3.60 -5.20 0.72
CA TYR A 172 -3.94 -5.43 2.13
C TYR A 172 -5.22 -6.24 2.32
N ASP A 173 -5.97 -6.55 1.28
CA ASP A 173 -7.15 -7.43 1.41
C ASP A 173 -6.77 -8.91 1.56
N LEU A 174 -5.54 -9.28 1.17
CA LEU A 174 -5.04 -10.64 1.27
C LEU A 174 -4.72 -11.01 2.71
N ASN A 175 -5.24 -12.14 3.16
CA ASN A 175 -4.70 -12.78 4.37
C ASN A 175 -3.34 -13.44 4.04
N ARG A 176 -2.69 -14.00 5.06
CA ARG A 176 -1.38 -14.67 4.90
C ARG A 176 -1.38 -15.76 3.83
N ASP A 177 -2.35 -16.67 3.87
CA ASP A 177 -2.39 -17.81 2.94
C ASP A 177 -2.60 -17.33 1.51
N GLN A 178 -3.54 -16.39 1.30
CA GLN A 178 -3.81 -15.81 -0.01
C GLN A 178 -2.62 -15.01 -0.55
N LEU A 179 -1.83 -14.38 0.32
CA LEU A 179 -0.56 -13.75 -0.07
C LEU A 179 0.44 -14.81 -0.56
N LEU A 180 0.55 -15.93 0.13
CA LEU A 180 1.44 -17.02 -0.29
C LEU A 180 0.96 -17.65 -1.60
N ASP A 181 -0.34 -17.85 -1.77
CA ASP A 181 -0.93 -18.32 -3.03
C ASP A 181 -0.60 -17.35 -4.19
N LEU A 182 -0.70 -16.04 -3.96
CA LEU A 182 -0.32 -15.03 -4.96
C LEU A 182 1.18 -15.11 -5.30
N VAL A 183 2.04 -15.29 -4.30
CA VAL A 183 3.49 -15.45 -4.49
C VAL A 183 3.81 -16.71 -5.28
N ASP A 184 3.11 -17.81 -5.03
CA ASP A 184 3.31 -19.07 -5.77
C ASP A 184 2.76 -18.99 -7.21
N ALA A 185 1.82 -18.09 -7.48
CA ALA A 185 1.21 -17.89 -8.79
C ALA A 185 1.90 -16.82 -9.68
N CYS A 186 2.81 -16.01 -9.14
CA CYS A 186 3.50 -14.92 -9.86
C CYS A 186 5.02 -15.07 -9.81
N PRO A 187 5.75 -14.52 -10.80
CA PRO A 187 7.19 -14.29 -10.65
C PRO A 187 7.47 -13.43 -9.40
N PRO A 188 8.27 -13.91 -8.43
CA PRO A 188 8.44 -13.24 -7.14
C PRO A 188 9.10 -11.86 -7.25
N GLU A 189 9.87 -11.60 -8.31
CA GLU A 189 10.47 -10.31 -8.61
C GLU A 189 9.45 -9.22 -8.95
N TRP A 190 8.24 -9.60 -9.39
CA TRP A 190 7.13 -8.67 -9.63
C TRP A 190 6.57 -8.12 -8.33
N LEU A 191 6.76 -8.82 -7.20
CA LEU A 191 6.05 -8.54 -5.97
C LEU A 191 6.86 -7.65 -5.02
N GLU A 192 6.17 -6.66 -4.47
CA GLU A 192 6.56 -5.92 -3.26
C GLU A 192 5.55 -6.24 -2.15
N VAL A 193 6.03 -6.55 -0.94
CA VAL A 193 5.18 -6.87 0.21
C VAL A 193 5.42 -5.84 1.32
N VAL A 194 4.35 -5.19 1.78
CA VAL A 194 4.43 -4.32 2.95
C VAL A 194 4.40 -5.19 4.21
N ILE A 195 5.43 -5.04 5.03
CA ILE A 195 5.65 -5.87 6.22
C ILE A 195 5.39 -5.13 7.54
N HIS A 196 5.22 -3.81 7.48
CA HIS A 196 4.84 -2.96 8.60
C HIS A 196 4.01 -1.78 8.12
N GLN A 197 2.81 -1.61 8.67
CA GLN A 197 1.95 -0.49 8.32
C GLN A 197 0.86 -0.26 9.35
N HIS A 198 0.45 1.00 9.51
CA HIS A 198 -0.85 1.32 10.08
C HIS A 198 -1.94 1.16 9.02
N MET A 199 -2.98 0.41 9.34
CA MET A 199 -4.03 0.12 8.37
C MET A 199 -4.92 1.34 8.12
N PRO A 200 -5.08 1.80 6.86
CA PRO A 200 -6.05 2.82 6.54
C PRO A 200 -7.47 2.30 6.80
N MET A 201 -8.23 2.99 7.66
CA MET A 201 -9.60 2.61 8.01
C MET A 201 -10.61 3.29 7.09
N PHE A 202 -10.52 4.63 6.98
CA PHE A 202 -11.42 5.43 6.16
C PHE A 202 -10.59 6.36 5.29
N HIS A 203 -10.95 6.43 4.01
CA HIS A 203 -10.46 7.45 3.10
C HIS A 203 -11.66 8.28 2.63
N MET A 204 -11.60 9.58 2.85
CA MET A 204 -12.76 10.48 2.81
C MET A 204 -12.48 11.66 1.89
N GLU A 205 -13.44 11.97 1.01
CA GLU A 205 -13.43 13.21 0.22
C GLU A 205 -13.68 14.43 1.09
N HIS A 206 -14.49 14.29 2.15
CA HIS A 206 -14.80 15.39 3.04
C HIS A 206 -13.60 15.69 3.96
N CYS A 207 -13.07 16.91 3.84
CA CYS A 207 -11.94 17.37 4.65
C CYS A 207 -12.40 17.77 6.05
N VAL A 208 -12.24 16.88 7.03
CA VAL A 208 -12.56 17.10 8.45
C VAL A 208 -11.78 18.31 8.99
N PHE A 209 -10.51 18.47 8.61
CA PHE A 209 -9.70 19.63 9.01
C PHE A 209 -10.34 20.96 8.58
N CYS A 210 -10.81 21.06 7.34
CA CYS A 210 -11.51 22.24 6.86
C CYS A 210 -12.83 22.42 7.61
N ALA A 211 -13.59 21.35 7.81
CA ALA A 211 -14.92 21.41 8.40
C ALA A 211 -14.92 21.83 9.87
N VAL A 212 -13.91 21.46 10.64
CA VAL A 212 -13.91 21.65 12.11
C VAL A 212 -12.86 22.63 12.62
N LEU A 213 -11.79 22.90 11.86
CA LEU A 213 -10.67 23.76 12.29
C LEU A 213 -10.49 25.01 11.41
N SER A 214 -11.38 25.28 10.46
CA SER A 214 -11.30 26.44 9.58
C SER A 214 -12.63 27.19 9.52
N PRO A 215 -12.61 28.53 9.40
CA PRO A 215 -13.78 29.30 8.98
C PRO A 215 -14.08 29.16 7.47
N GLY A 216 -13.15 28.57 6.71
CA GLY A 216 -13.32 28.29 5.28
C GLY A 216 -14.26 27.10 5.01
N THR A 217 -14.67 26.96 3.75
CA THR A 217 -15.67 25.97 3.33
C THR A 217 -15.15 24.99 2.28
N ASN A 218 -13.95 25.22 1.73
CA ASN A 218 -13.37 24.38 0.70
C ASN A 218 -11.82 24.52 0.66
N PRO A 219 -11.11 23.65 -0.10
CA PRO A 219 -9.65 23.67 -0.16
C PRO A 219 -9.00 24.99 -0.55
N THR A 220 -9.70 25.87 -1.28
CA THR A 220 -9.14 27.14 -1.77
C THR A 220 -9.15 28.25 -0.72
N ASN A 221 -9.97 28.12 0.34
CA ASN A 221 -10.12 29.15 1.37
C ASN A 221 -9.98 28.61 2.81
N CYS A 222 -9.59 27.34 2.99
CA CYS A 222 -9.50 26.74 4.31
C CYS A 222 -8.30 27.21 5.14
N GLY A 223 -7.29 27.84 4.54
CA GLY A 223 -6.07 28.28 5.25
C GLY A 223 -5.12 27.14 5.66
N ARG A 224 -5.37 25.92 5.17
CA ARG A 224 -4.60 24.69 5.42
C ARG A 224 -4.35 24.39 6.91
N PRO A 225 -5.39 24.24 7.75
CA PRO A 225 -5.22 23.89 9.16
C PRO A 225 -4.52 22.53 9.32
N CYS A 226 -4.69 21.62 8.36
CA CYS A 226 -4.01 20.33 8.32
C CYS A 226 -2.47 20.44 8.34
N ASP A 227 -1.86 21.55 7.92
CA ASP A 227 -0.39 21.68 7.89
C ASP A 227 0.20 21.94 9.28
N ARG A 228 -0.64 22.29 10.27
CA ARG A 228 -0.19 22.84 11.56
C ARG A 228 -0.79 22.12 12.76
N HIS A 229 -1.81 21.30 12.54
CA HIS A 229 -2.53 20.59 13.58
C HIS A 229 -2.26 19.10 13.47
N ASP A 230 -1.88 18.51 14.58
CA ASP A 230 -1.97 17.07 14.76
C ASP A 230 -3.39 16.72 15.21
N VAL A 231 -4.07 15.86 14.46
CA VAL A 231 -5.48 15.50 14.68
C VAL A 231 -5.61 13.99 14.81
N HIS A 232 -6.19 13.58 15.93
CA HIS A 232 -6.54 12.19 16.20
C HIS A 232 -8.05 12.08 16.47
N LEU A 233 -8.67 10.99 16.01
CA LEU A 233 -10.03 10.63 16.37
C LEU A 233 -9.98 9.56 17.46
N ARG A 234 -10.61 9.86 18.61
CA ARG A 234 -10.72 8.92 19.70
C ARG A 234 -11.95 8.03 19.54
N ASP A 235 -11.78 6.72 19.62
CA ASP A 235 -12.88 5.76 19.56
C ASP A 235 -13.57 5.54 20.92
N ARG A 236 -14.57 4.66 20.97
CA ARG A 236 -15.31 4.30 22.20
C ARG A 236 -14.47 3.54 23.24
N LEU A 237 -13.31 3.03 22.85
CA LEU A 237 -12.34 2.34 23.71
C LEU A 237 -11.20 3.27 24.15
N ASN A 238 -11.29 4.56 23.83
CA ASN A 238 -10.26 5.59 24.05
C ASN A 238 -8.96 5.37 23.26
N VAL A 239 -9.03 4.62 22.17
CA VAL A 239 -7.92 4.48 21.22
C VAL A 239 -7.91 5.68 20.28
N GLU A 240 -6.75 6.30 20.11
CA GLU A 240 -6.56 7.50 19.29
C GLU A 240 -6.04 7.14 17.90
N HIS A 241 -6.81 7.47 16.88
CA HIS A 241 -6.55 7.15 15.49
C HIS A 241 -6.08 8.39 14.73
N ARG A 242 -4.88 8.33 14.16
CA ARG A 242 -4.31 9.46 13.42
C ARG A 242 -5.11 9.77 12.16
N LEU A 243 -5.48 11.03 12.00
CA LEU A 243 -6.06 11.58 10.78
C LEU A 243 -4.99 12.32 10.00
N THR A 244 -4.90 12.06 8.70
CA THR A 244 -3.96 12.73 7.79
C THR A 244 -4.72 13.33 6.61
N ALA A 245 -4.18 14.37 6.00
CA ALA A 245 -4.65 14.86 4.71
C ALA A 245 -3.63 14.54 3.61
N ASP A 246 -4.09 14.27 2.39
CA ASP A 246 -3.23 14.19 1.22
C ASP A 246 -3.17 15.52 0.45
N VAL A 247 -2.33 15.59 -0.58
CA VAL A 247 -2.20 16.78 -1.46
C VAL A 247 -3.50 17.17 -2.17
N GLY A 248 -4.45 16.24 -2.27
CA GLY A 248 -5.78 16.46 -2.83
C GLY A 248 -6.82 16.88 -1.78
N CYS A 249 -6.40 17.22 -0.56
CA CYS A 249 -7.25 17.59 0.57
C CYS A 249 -8.24 16.50 1.01
N ARG A 250 -7.97 15.23 0.67
CA ARG A 250 -8.75 14.08 1.16
C ARG A 250 -8.15 13.60 2.46
N ASN A 251 -8.97 13.00 3.32
CA ASN A 251 -8.52 12.57 4.63
C ASN A 251 -8.45 11.06 4.74
N THR A 252 -7.36 10.57 5.33
CA THR A 252 -7.20 9.17 5.69
C THR A 252 -7.11 9.04 7.19
N LEU A 253 -8.04 8.28 7.79
CA LEU A 253 -7.95 7.85 9.18
C LEU A 253 -7.23 6.52 9.25
N PHE A 254 -6.17 6.44 10.03
CA PHE A 254 -5.38 5.23 10.20
C PHE A 254 -5.68 4.54 11.53
N ASN A 255 -5.61 3.21 11.53
CA ASN A 255 -5.68 2.43 12.76
C ASN A 255 -4.51 2.81 13.67
N ALA A 256 -4.74 2.91 14.98
CA ALA A 256 -3.75 3.32 15.95
C ALA A 256 -2.67 2.25 16.18
N ILE A 257 -3.03 0.99 15.98
CA ILE A 257 -2.13 -0.14 16.21
C ILE A 257 -1.54 -0.56 14.86
N PRO A 258 -0.21 -0.54 14.68
CA PRO A 258 0.42 -1.01 13.45
C PRO A 258 0.20 -2.52 13.27
N GLN A 259 0.18 -2.96 12.03
CA GLN A 259 0.23 -4.37 11.67
C GLN A 259 1.66 -4.76 11.26
N SER A 260 2.01 -6.01 11.54
CA SER A 260 3.28 -6.60 11.12
C SER A 260 3.05 -7.94 10.42
N ALA A 261 3.72 -8.11 9.27
CA ALA A 261 3.83 -9.36 8.54
C ALA A 261 5.11 -10.14 8.89
N ALA A 262 5.79 -9.81 10.00
CA ALA A 262 7.11 -10.32 10.33
C ALA A 262 7.21 -11.87 10.32
N GLU A 263 6.17 -12.57 10.78
CA GLU A 263 6.17 -14.05 10.77
C GLU A 263 6.05 -14.66 9.37
N ALA A 264 5.53 -13.93 8.38
CA ALA A 264 5.49 -14.39 6.99
C ALA A 264 6.82 -14.18 6.25
N VAL A 265 7.68 -13.28 6.73
CA VAL A 265 8.93 -12.89 6.04
C VAL A 265 9.85 -14.07 5.71
N PRO A 266 10.14 -15.01 6.63
CA PRO A 266 11.00 -16.16 6.30
C PRO A 266 10.45 -17.01 5.16
N GLU A 267 9.13 -17.16 5.09
CA GLU A 267 8.45 -17.94 4.06
C GLU A 267 8.35 -17.20 2.71
N LEU A 268 8.21 -15.88 2.75
CA LEU A 268 8.27 -15.02 1.56
C LEU A 268 9.67 -15.05 0.96
N LEU A 269 10.71 -14.96 1.81
CA LEU A 269 12.11 -15.08 1.40
C LEU A 269 12.40 -16.45 0.78
N SER A 270 11.90 -17.55 1.36
CA SER A 270 12.13 -18.89 0.80
C SER A 270 11.44 -19.11 -0.54
N ARG A 271 10.33 -18.40 -0.81
CA ARG A 271 9.64 -18.36 -2.13
C ARG A 271 10.24 -17.37 -3.12
N GLY A 272 11.30 -16.66 -2.75
CA GLY A 272 12.03 -15.78 -3.67
C GLY A 272 11.60 -14.30 -3.62
N VAL A 273 10.64 -13.90 -2.78
CA VAL A 273 10.30 -12.47 -2.61
C VAL A 273 11.50 -11.73 -2.04
N ARG A 274 11.87 -10.62 -2.67
CA ARG A 274 13.02 -9.79 -2.26
C ARG A 274 12.68 -8.33 -2.02
N ASN A 275 11.51 -7.85 -2.43
CA ASN A 275 11.13 -6.44 -2.25
C ASN A 275 10.14 -6.34 -1.08
N PHE A 276 10.56 -5.68 -0.01
CA PHE A 276 9.74 -5.44 1.17
C PHE A 276 9.59 -3.95 1.42
N ARG A 277 8.48 -3.55 2.04
CA ARG A 277 8.22 -2.16 2.39
C ARG A 277 7.78 -1.99 3.83
N ILE A 278 8.25 -0.93 4.47
CA ILE A 278 7.74 -0.39 5.74
C ILE A 278 7.03 0.92 5.44
N GLU A 279 5.84 1.13 6.00
CA GLU A 279 5.13 2.41 5.93
C GLU A 279 5.05 3.06 7.31
N LEU A 280 5.73 4.20 7.46
CA LEU A 280 5.71 5.03 8.66
C LEU A 280 4.49 5.95 8.65
N LEU A 281 3.82 6.10 9.80
CA LEU A 281 2.72 7.03 9.99
C LEU A 281 3.16 8.26 10.78
N ASP A 282 3.30 8.13 12.08
CA ASP A 282 3.62 9.20 13.03
C ASP A 282 4.65 8.78 14.08
N GLU A 283 5.44 7.75 13.77
CA GLU A 283 6.50 7.24 14.63
C GLU A 283 7.59 8.31 14.85
N SER A 284 8.05 8.41 16.09
CA SER A 284 9.16 9.26 16.50
C SER A 284 10.50 8.77 15.97
N PRO A 285 11.56 9.60 15.95
CA PRO A 285 12.88 9.18 15.48
C PRO A 285 13.43 7.92 16.16
N ASP A 286 13.16 7.72 17.45
CA ASP A 286 13.63 6.54 18.18
C ASP A 286 12.82 5.28 17.81
N GLU A 287 11.51 5.42 17.62
CA GLU A 287 10.65 4.33 17.14
C GLU A 287 11.01 3.92 15.71
N ILE A 288 11.29 4.88 14.82
CA ILE A 288 11.76 4.61 13.45
C ILE A 288 13.03 3.75 13.49
N ARG A 289 14.05 4.14 14.26
CA ARG A 289 15.29 3.36 14.38
C ARG A 289 15.04 1.96 14.94
N MET A 290 14.12 1.84 15.91
CA MET A 290 13.72 0.54 16.46
C MET A 290 13.05 -0.34 15.40
N ILE A 291 12.13 0.22 14.61
CA ILE A 291 11.43 -0.47 13.52
C ILE A 291 12.42 -0.93 12.47
N LEU A 292 13.25 -0.03 11.95
CA LEU A 292 14.25 -0.34 10.91
C LEU A 292 15.23 -1.41 11.38
N GLY A 293 15.81 -1.25 12.58
CA GLY A 293 16.72 -2.24 13.16
C GLY A 293 16.08 -3.62 13.27
N SER A 294 14.85 -3.69 13.78
CA SER A 294 14.15 -4.97 13.98
C SER A 294 13.83 -5.69 12.65
N TYR A 295 13.45 -4.95 11.60
CA TYR A 295 13.23 -5.56 10.28
C TYR A 295 14.53 -5.90 9.55
N ARG A 296 15.61 -5.13 9.73
CA ARG A 296 16.94 -5.50 9.20
C ARG A 296 17.43 -6.81 9.79
N GLU A 297 17.34 -6.95 11.12
CA GLU A 297 17.69 -8.19 11.83
C GLU A 297 16.83 -9.37 11.37
N LEU A 298 15.54 -9.13 11.05
CA LEU A 298 14.65 -10.16 10.52
C LEU A 298 15.05 -10.59 9.11
N LEU A 299 15.30 -9.63 8.23
CA LEU A 299 15.66 -9.87 6.84
C LEU A 299 17.07 -10.48 6.70
N SER A 300 17.96 -10.26 7.68
CA SER A 300 19.24 -10.96 7.79
C SER A 300 19.13 -12.35 8.43
N GLY A 301 17.96 -12.74 8.92
CA GLY A 301 17.72 -14.01 9.60
C GLY A 301 18.31 -14.09 11.02
N THR A 302 18.67 -12.95 11.62
CA THR A 302 19.27 -12.88 12.96
C THR A 302 18.22 -12.98 14.06
N VAL A 303 16.98 -12.55 13.81
CA VAL A 303 15.86 -12.65 14.76
C VAL A 303 14.66 -13.34 14.11
N ALA A 304 13.83 -13.99 14.94
CA ALA A 304 12.59 -14.58 14.47
C ALA A 304 11.48 -13.53 14.33
N GLY A 305 10.59 -13.71 13.36
CA GLY A 305 9.46 -12.79 13.14
C GLY A 305 8.58 -12.59 14.38
N ARG A 306 8.46 -13.63 15.22
CA ARG A 306 7.74 -13.58 16.51
C ARG A 306 8.30 -12.53 17.47
N ASP A 307 9.62 -12.39 17.52
CA ASP A 307 10.28 -11.47 18.43
C ASP A 307 10.13 -10.02 17.95
N VAL A 308 10.11 -9.83 16.62
CA VAL A 308 9.93 -8.52 15.99
C VAL A 308 8.57 -7.93 16.29
N TRP A 309 7.46 -8.60 15.96
CA TRP A 309 6.14 -7.97 16.14
C TRP A 309 5.82 -7.72 17.61
N LYS A 310 6.31 -8.57 18.53
CA LYS A 310 6.20 -8.35 19.97
C LYS A 310 6.98 -7.12 20.42
N LYS A 311 8.23 -6.98 19.97
CA LYS A 311 9.08 -5.83 20.29
C LYS A 311 8.45 -4.52 19.79
N LEU A 312 7.81 -4.55 18.63
CA LEU A 312 7.15 -3.40 18.02
C LEU A 312 5.73 -3.13 18.56
N ASN A 313 5.22 -3.95 19.50
CA ASN A 313 3.81 -3.91 19.95
C ASN A 313 2.79 -3.86 18.79
N ALA A 314 3.14 -4.47 17.66
CA ALA A 314 2.30 -4.49 16.47
C ALA A 314 1.32 -5.66 16.51
N ALA A 315 0.16 -5.53 15.88
CA ALA A 315 -0.72 -6.65 15.64
C ALA A 315 -0.08 -7.61 14.64
N ASN A 316 0.16 -8.87 15.05
CA ASN A 316 0.62 -9.93 14.15
C ASN A 316 -0.49 -10.30 13.15
N ARG A 317 -0.52 -9.63 12.01
CA ARG A 317 -1.56 -9.79 11.00
C ARG A 317 -1.05 -9.37 9.62
N VAL A 318 -1.31 -10.22 8.64
CA VAL A 318 -1.27 -9.86 7.21
C VAL A 318 -2.70 -9.58 6.76
N GLY A 319 -2.94 -8.35 6.32
CA GLY A 319 -4.19 -7.89 5.73
C GLY A 319 -5.33 -7.47 6.68
N VAL A 320 -6.41 -6.94 6.09
CA VAL A 320 -7.59 -6.39 6.80
C VAL A 320 -8.42 -7.52 7.44
N THR A 321 -8.55 -8.65 6.75
CA THR A 321 -9.42 -9.76 7.17
C THR A 321 -8.61 -11.04 7.38
N ARG A 322 -9.15 -12.00 8.13
CA ARG A 322 -8.63 -13.39 8.08
C ARG A 322 -9.25 -14.17 6.92
N GLY A 323 -9.96 -13.49 6.00
CA GLY A 323 -10.95 -14.07 5.10
C GLY A 323 -12.33 -14.10 5.74
N THR A 324 -13.39 -13.85 4.97
CA THR A 324 -14.80 -13.98 5.38
C THR A 324 -15.33 -15.42 5.31
N LEU A 325 -14.50 -16.35 4.83
CA LEU A 325 -14.79 -17.77 4.61
C LEU A 325 -13.67 -18.62 5.21
N GLU A 326 -13.42 -18.54 6.52
CA GLU A 326 -12.69 -19.61 7.20
C GLU A 326 -13.67 -20.79 7.38
N GLU A 327 -13.48 -21.87 6.61
CA GLU A 327 -13.86 -23.19 7.14
C GLU A 327 -13.10 -23.41 8.46
N ARG A 328 -13.76 -24.01 9.45
CA ARG A 328 -13.20 -24.26 10.78
C ARG A 328 -11.83 -24.93 10.66
N ARG A 329 -10.75 -24.18 10.85
CA ARG A 329 -9.41 -24.76 11.01
C ARG A 329 -9.42 -25.71 12.21
N ASN A 330 -8.74 -26.85 12.05
CA ASN A 330 -8.55 -27.84 13.10
C ASN A 330 -7.94 -27.14 14.35
N PRO A 331 -8.61 -27.17 15.52
CA PRO A 331 -8.15 -26.48 16.73
C PRO A 331 -6.78 -26.96 17.25
N LEU A 332 -6.23 -28.02 16.67
CA LEU A 332 -4.89 -28.54 16.98
C LEU A 332 -3.76 -27.94 16.12
N ALA A 333 -4.05 -27.07 15.14
CA ALA A 333 -3.04 -26.44 14.30
C ALA A 333 -2.32 -25.24 14.95
N ILE A 334 -2.53 -25.04 16.27
CA ILE A 334 -1.74 -24.12 17.10
C ILE A 334 -0.84 -24.98 18.00
N LEU A 335 0.20 -25.57 17.41
CA LEU A 335 1.41 -25.98 18.12
C LEU A 335 2.62 -25.62 17.25
#